data_AF-A0A4R6ZMM8-F1
#
_entry.id   AF-A0A4R6ZMM8-F1
#
_cell.length_a   1.000
_cell.length_b   1.000
_cell.length_c   1.000
_cell.angle_alpha   90.00
_cell.angle_beta   90.00
_cell.angle_gamma   90.00
#
_symmetry.space_group_name_H-M   'P 1'
#
loop_
_entity.id
_entity.type
_entity.pdbx_description
1 polymer ?
#
loop_
_entity_poly.entity_id
_entity_poly.type
_entity_poly.pdbx_seq_one_letter_code
_entity_poly.pdbx_strand_id
1 'polypeptide(L)'
;MSKATTQQATEQFESMFVAPARSFGALNLDYTEKLVAAQFDAVRALTDMGLAQARGWLDVRDADSLKSVVVSQQKASQDVGERLRGDAEKIMSLSQEYVQKSQKLAEDGIKAATTAAK
;
A
#
# COMPACT_ATOMS: atom_id res chain seq x y z
N MET A 1 -17.46 -42.74 -17.18
CA MET A 1 -17.51 -41.29 -16.93
C MET A 1 -17.23 -40.58 -18.25
N SER A 2 -18.10 -39.68 -18.71
CA SER A 2 -17.89 -38.96 -19.97
C SER A 2 -16.86 -37.83 -19.79
N LYS A 3 -16.14 -37.43 -20.85
CA LYS A 3 -15.22 -36.27 -20.80
C LYS A 3 -15.88 -35.00 -20.25
N ALA A 4 -17.16 -34.80 -20.56
CA ALA A 4 -17.95 -33.65 -20.07
C ALA A 4 -18.09 -33.67 -18.54
N THR A 5 -18.31 -34.85 -17.94
CA THR A 5 -18.41 -35.01 -16.48
C THR A 5 -17.09 -34.70 -15.78
N THR A 6 -15.96 -35.07 -16.38
CA THR A 6 -14.63 -34.75 -15.85
C THR A 6 -14.33 -33.26 -15.94
N GLN A 7 -14.68 -32.62 -17.06
CA GLN A 7 -14.44 -31.18 -17.27
C GLN A 7 -15.27 -30.32 -16.30
N GLN A 8 -16.53 -30.68 -16.08
CA GLN A 8 -17.42 -29.98 -15.14
C GLN A 8 -16.93 -30.10 -13.68
N ALA A 9 -16.38 -31.27 -13.31
CA ALA A 9 -15.75 -31.47 -11.99
C ALA A 9 -14.47 -30.62 -11.83
N THR A 10 -13.67 -30.48 -12.89
CA THR A 10 -12.50 -29.60 -12.90
C THR A 10 -12.89 -28.13 -12.74
N GLU A 11 -13.94 -27.66 -13.43
CA GLU A 11 -14.43 -26.27 -13.31
C GLU A 11 -14.99 -25.97 -11.91
N GLN A 12 -15.72 -26.91 -11.30
CA GLN A 12 -16.16 -26.77 -9.90
C GLN A 12 -14.96 -26.72 -8.94
N PHE A 13 -13.94 -27.55 -9.14
CA PHE A 13 -12.75 -27.53 -8.29
C PHE A 13 -11.96 -26.21 -8.44
N GLU A 14 -11.74 -25.74 -9.67
CA GLU A 14 -11.09 -24.46 -9.94
C GLU A 14 -11.85 -23.30 -9.30
N SER A 15 -13.18 -23.25 -9.45
CA SER A 15 -13.99 -22.16 -8.91
C SER A 15 -14.12 -22.18 -7.37
N MET A 16 -14.17 -23.36 -6.74
CA MET A 16 -14.36 -23.48 -5.29
C MET A 16 -13.07 -23.36 -4.48
N PHE A 17 -11.93 -23.80 -5.03
CA PHE A 17 -10.70 -23.94 -4.25
C PHE A 17 -9.55 -23.10 -4.82
N VAL A 18 -9.36 -23.10 -6.14
CA VAL A 18 -8.20 -22.46 -6.77
C VAL A 18 -8.41 -20.95 -6.91
N ALA A 19 -9.58 -20.52 -7.41
CA ALA A 19 -9.88 -19.11 -7.61
C ALA A 19 -9.89 -18.30 -6.29
N PRO A 20 -10.51 -18.76 -5.19
CA PRO A 20 -10.44 -18.05 -3.91
C PRO A 20 -9.03 -17.97 -3.35
N ALA A 21 -8.25 -19.05 -3.44
CA ALA A 21 -6.84 -19.06 -3.00
C ALA A 21 -5.99 -18.07 -3.81
N ARG A 22 -6.18 -18.01 -5.13
CA ARG A 22 -5.52 -17.05 -6.03
C ARG A 22 -5.90 -15.61 -5.69
N SER A 23 -7.18 -15.34 -5.47
CA SER A 23 -7.67 -14.01 -5.10
C SER A 23 -7.14 -13.56 -3.73
N PHE A 24 -7.08 -14.46 -2.75
CA PHE A 24 -6.46 -14.17 -1.45
C PHE A 24 -4.96 -13.89 -1.58
N GLY A 25 -4.24 -14.71 -2.36
CA GLY A 25 -2.83 -14.48 -2.65
C GLY A 25 -2.58 -13.13 -3.32
N ALA A 26 -3.39 -12.78 -4.32
CA ALA A 26 -3.32 -11.48 -5.00
C ALA A 26 -3.61 -10.31 -4.05
N LEU A 27 -4.57 -10.45 -3.13
CA LEU A 27 -4.87 -9.43 -2.13
C LEU A 27 -3.67 -9.16 -1.20
N ASN A 28 -3.03 -10.21 -0.69
CA ASN A 28 -1.87 -10.08 0.19
C ASN A 28 -0.67 -9.49 -0.55
N LEU A 29 -0.48 -9.87 -1.83
CA LEU A 29 0.57 -9.31 -2.67
C LEU A 29 0.34 -7.82 -2.92
N ASP A 30 -0.87 -7.41 -3.32
CA ASP A 30 -1.26 -6.00 -3.54
C ASP A 30 -1.04 -5.16 -2.28
N TYR A 31 -1.47 -5.66 -1.12
CA TYR A 31 -1.27 -4.97 0.16
C TYR A 31 0.21 -4.82 0.51
N THR A 32 0.99 -5.88 0.32
CA THR A 32 2.44 -5.87 0.60
C THR A 32 3.17 -4.91 -0.33
N GLU A 33 2.87 -4.95 -1.64
CA GLU A 33 3.47 -4.05 -2.62
C GLU A 33 3.20 -2.58 -2.28
N LYS A 34 1.94 -2.25 -1.95
CA LYS A 34 1.55 -0.89 -1.56
C LYS A 34 2.20 -0.44 -0.24
N LEU A 35 2.34 -1.34 0.74
CA LEU A 35 3.04 -1.02 1.98
C LEU A 35 4.54 -0.76 1.74
N VAL A 36 5.19 -1.60 0.94
CA VAL A 36 6.61 -1.42 0.60
C VAL A 36 6.81 -0.12 -0.18
N ALA A 37 5.93 0.19 -1.13
CA ALA A 37 5.95 1.47 -1.85
C ALA A 37 5.82 2.66 -0.90
N ALA A 38 4.88 2.61 0.06
CA ALA A 38 4.72 3.67 1.06
C ALA A 38 5.98 3.84 1.94
N GLN A 39 6.62 2.74 2.36
CA GLN A 39 7.87 2.80 3.12
C GLN A 39 9.02 3.40 2.27
N PHE A 40 9.13 3.02 1.00
CA PHE A 40 10.16 3.55 0.11
C PHE A 40 9.96 5.04 -0.16
N ASP A 41 8.72 5.48 -0.37
CA ASP A 41 8.36 6.89 -0.50
C ASP A 41 8.82 7.70 0.72
N ALA A 42 8.55 7.19 1.93
CA ALA A 42 8.97 7.83 3.18
C ALA A 42 10.50 7.95 3.29
N VAL A 43 11.25 6.87 3.00
CA VAL A 43 12.72 6.86 3.02
C VAL A 43 13.30 7.84 2.00
N ARG A 44 12.77 7.85 0.78
CA ARG A 44 13.21 8.76 -0.29
C ARG A 44 13.10 10.21 0.17
N ALA A 45 12.00 10.56 0.81
CA ALA A 45 11.80 11.94 1.23
C ALA A 45 12.58 12.38 2.45
N LEU A 46 12.78 11.48 3.42
CA LEU A 46 13.71 11.76 4.50
C LEU A 46 15.12 12.01 3.95
N THR A 47 15.51 11.25 2.92
CA THR A 47 16.78 11.45 2.20
C THR A 47 16.81 12.80 1.47
N ASP A 48 15.77 13.12 0.70
CA ASP A 48 15.66 14.39 -0.02
C ASP A 48 15.70 15.59 0.94
N MET A 49 15.01 15.49 2.08
CA MET A 49 15.03 16.52 3.11
C MET A 49 16.43 16.68 3.74
N GLY A 50 17.08 15.57 4.08
CA GLY A 50 18.44 15.61 4.64
C GLY A 50 19.44 16.23 3.68
N LEU A 51 19.37 15.87 2.40
CA LEU A 51 20.20 16.47 1.35
C LEU A 51 19.91 17.96 1.14
N ALA A 52 18.63 18.36 1.17
CA ALA A 52 18.24 19.77 1.07
C ALA A 52 18.77 20.60 2.25
N GLN A 53 18.66 20.07 3.49
CA GLN A 53 19.22 20.72 4.67
C GLN A 53 20.75 20.83 4.58
N ALA A 54 21.45 19.75 4.19
CA ALA A 54 22.90 19.75 4.05
C ALA A 54 23.35 20.79 3.01
N ARG A 55 22.69 20.86 1.84
CA ARG A 55 22.97 21.88 0.83
C ARG A 55 22.74 23.29 1.37
N GLY A 56 21.61 23.52 2.04
CA GLY A 56 21.32 24.81 2.66
C GLY A 56 22.43 25.27 3.59
N TRP A 57 22.92 24.39 4.47
CA TRP A 57 24.03 24.69 5.37
C TRP A 57 25.37 24.97 4.65
N LEU A 58 25.66 24.25 3.57
CA LEU A 58 26.86 24.49 2.76
C LEU A 58 26.82 25.84 2.01
N ASP A 59 25.62 26.34 1.71
CA ASP A 59 25.41 27.61 1.02
C ASP A 59 25.47 28.85 1.96
N VAL A 60 25.66 28.66 3.26
CA VAL A 60 25.80 29.76 4.23
C VAL A 60 27.15 30.46 4.07
N ARG A 61 27.10 31.75 3.75
CA ARG A 61 28.29 32.60 3.50
C ARG A 61 28.27 33.90 4.27
N ASP A 62 27.10 34.30 4.77
CA ASP A 62 26.84 35.58 5.42
C ASP A 62 25.56 35.50 6.28
N ALA A 63 25.21 36.61 6.93
CA ALA A 63 24.05 36.69 7.81
C ALA A 63 22.71 36.49 7.07
N ASP A 64 22.62 36.90 5.80
CA ASP A 64 21.39 36.78 5.01
C ASP A 64 21.14 35.33 4.57
N SER A 65 22.18 34.63 4.12
CA SER A 65 22.15 33.20 3.81
C SER A 65 21.88 32.35 5.07
N LEU A 66 22.44 32.72 6.22
CA LEU A 66 22.11 32.09 7.50
C LEU A 66 20.63 32.24 7.84
N LYS A 67 20.07 33.45 7.72
CA LYS A 67 18.65 33.71 7.94
C LYS A 67 17.77 32.88 7.01
N SER A 68 18.17 32.76 5.74
CA SER A 68 17.47 31.94 4.75
C SER A 68 17.42 30.47 5.15
N VAL A 69 18.56 29.91 5.60
CA VAL A 69 18.63 28.52 6.09
C VAL A 69 17.73 28.29 7.30
N VAL A 70 17.72 29.20 8.27
CA VAL A 70 16.86 29.09 9.45
C VAL A 70 15.37 29.07 9.07
N VAL A 71 14.94 29.93 8.15
CA VAL A 71 13.57 29.93 7.63
C VAL A 71 13.26 28.62 6.90
N SER A 72 14.20 28.13 6.08
CA SER A 72 14.03 26.85 5.37
C SER A 72 13.90 25.66 6.33
N GLN A 73 14.61 25.69 7.45
CA GLN A 73 14.57 24.63 8.46
C GLN A 73 13.24 24.61 9.23
N GLN A 74 12.67 25.80 9.48
CA GLN A 74 11.32 25.92 10.06
C GLN A 74 10.26 25.33 9.11
N LYS A 75 10.36 25.62 7.81
CA LYS A 75 9.47 25.05 6.79
C LYS A 75 9.64 23.53 6.68
N ALA A 76 10.87 23.03 6.63
CA ALA A 76 11.14 21.60 6.60
C ALA A 76 10.50 20.85 7.79
N SER A 77 10.48 21.46 8.98
CA SER A 77 9.83 20.87 10.16
C SER A 77 8.30 20.79 10.00
N GLN A 78 7.68 21.77 9.36
CA GLN A 78 6.24 21.73 9.03
C GLN A 78 5.96 20.66 7.97
N ASP A 79 6.77 20.61 6.91
CA ASP A 79 6.65 19.64 5.82
C ASP A 79 6.78 18.19 6.36
N VAL A 80 7.65 17.94 7.34
CA VAL A 80 7.74 16.63 8.03
C VAL A 80 6.44 16.28 8.75
N GLY A 81 5.85 17.24 9.49
CA GLY A 81 4.61 17.01 10.22
C GLY A 81 3.43 16.70 9.30
N GLU A 82 3.29 17.46 8.21
CA GLU A 82 2.29 17.21 7.18
C GLU A 82 2.49 15.86 6.51
N ARG A 83 3.74 15.51 6.20
CA ARG A 83 4.07 14.24 5.59
C ARG A 83 3.79 13.05 6.50
N LEU A 84 4.19 13.11 7.77
CA LEU A 84 3.90 12.06 8.74
C LEU A 84 2.39 11.82 8.86
N ARG A 85 1.58 12.89 8.82
CA ARG A 85 0.12 12.77 8.77
C ARG A 85 -0.33 12.07 7.49
N GLY A 86 0.17 12.49 6.32
CA GLY A 86 -0.16 11.88 5.04
C GLY A 86 0.23 10.39 4.97
N ASP A 87 1.38 10.01 5.50
CA ASP A 87 1.83 8.61 5.56
C ASP A 87 0.91 7.78 6.48
N ALA A 88 0.49 8.35 7.62
CA ALA A 88 -0.48 7.70 8.51
C ALA A 88 -1.86 7.51 7.84
N GLU A 89 -2.35 8.53 7.13
CA GLU A 89 -3.59 8.44 6.35
C GLU A 89 -3.48 7.39 5.24
N LYS A 90 -2.34 7.30 4.55
CA LYS A 90 -2.07 6.29 3.52
C LYS A 90 -2.12 4.88 4.10
N ILE A 91 -1.44 4.63 5.22
CA ILE A 91 -1.46 3.32 5.91
C ILE A 91 -2.89 2.97 6.37
N MET A 92 -3.62 3.92 6.94
CA MET A 92 -5.00 3.72 7.35
C MET A 92 -5.89 3.34 6.16
N SER A 93 -5.75 4.05 5.03
CA SER A 93 -6.48 3.76 3.80
C SER A 93 -6.17 2.35 3.27
N LEU A 94 -4.89 1.96 3.23
CA LEU A 94 -4.48 0.60 2.83
C LEU A 94 -5.10 -0.48 3.74
N SER A 95 -5.13 -0.22 5.05
CA SER A 95 -5.73 -1.14 6.02
C SER A 95 -7.24 -1.29 5.80
N GLN A 96 -7.95 -0.18 5.53
CA GLN A 96 -9.37 -0.20 5.21
C GLN A 96 -9.65 -0.94 3.90
N GLU A 97 -8.85 -0.68 2.85
CA GLU A 97 -8.97 -1.38 1.56
C GLU A 97 -8.78 -2.88 1.73
N TYR A 98 -7.77 -3.31 2.49
CA TYR A 98 -7.52 -4.73 2.77
C TYR A 98 -8.70 -5.40 3.47
N VAL A 99 -9.26 -4.76 4.50
CA VAL A 99 -10.44 -5.28 5.22
C VAL A 99 -11.65 -5.40 4.29
N GLN A 100 -11.95 -4.36 3.51
CA GLN A 100 -13.07 -4.36 2.57
C GLN A 100 -12.94 -5.46 1.51
N LYS A 101 -11.75 -5.61 0.91
CA LYS A 101 -11.49 -6.66 -0.08
C LYS A 101 -11.55 -8.06 0.54
N SER A 102 -11.07 -8.22 1.78
CA SER A 102 -11.16 -9.49 2.51
C SER A 102 -12.60 -9.89 2.79
N GLN A 103 -13.45 -8.94 3.24
CA GLN A 103 -14.88 -9.17 3.44
C GLN A 103 -15.57 -9.59 2.14
N LYS A 104 -15.30 -8.88 1.04
CA LYS A 104 -15.84 -9.21 -0.28
C LYS A 104 -15.43 -10.61 -0.74
N LEU A 105 -14.17 -10.99 -0.56
CA LEU A 105 -13.69 -12.32 -0.92
C LEU A 105 -14.39 -13.42 -0.10
N ALA A 106 -14.64 -13.17 1.19
CA ALA A 106 -15.39 -14.09 2.04
C ALA A 106 -16.85 -14.21 1.58
N GLU A 107 -17.52 -13.09 1.27
CA GLU A 107 -18.88 -13.10 0.74
C GLU A 107 -18.98 -13.88 -0.58
N ASP A 108 -18.04 -13.67 -1.49
CA ASP A 108 -18.00 -14.35 -2.78
C ASP A 108 -17.71 -15.85 -2.62
N GLY A 109 -16.86 -16.23 -1.66
CA GLY A 109 -16.64 -17.63 -1.27
C GLY A 109 -17.91 -18.31 -0.74
N ILE A 110 -18.68 -17.63 0.12
CA ILE A 110 -19.96 -18.14 0.64
C ILE A 110 -20.99 -18.32 -0.49
N LYS A 111 -21.08 -17.36 -1.42
CA LYS A 111 -21.97 -17.45 -2.59
C LYS A 111 -21.59 -18.63 -3.49
N ALA A 112 -20.31 -18.82 -3.76
CA ALA A 112 -19.81 -19.95 -4.56
C ALA A 112 -20.15 -21.30 -3.91
N ALA A 113 -19.91 -21.43 -2.60
CA ALA A 113 -20.25 -22.65 -1.85
C ALA A 113 -21.77 -22.93 -1.84
N THR A 114 -22.60 -21.90 -1.67
CA THR A 114 -24.06 -22.03 -1.68
C THR A 114 -24.61 -22.41 -3.06
N THR A 115 -23.98 -21.91 -4.13
CA THR A 115 -24.36 -22.24 -5.51
C THR A 115 -23.97 -23.67 -5.85
N ALA A 116 -22.82 -24.16 -5.37
CA ALA A 116 -22.38 -25.54 -5.57
C ALA A 116 -23.20 -26.58 -4.77
N ALA A 117 -23.86 -26.14 -3.68
CA ALA A 117 -24.73 -26.98 -2.85
C ALA A 117 -26.19 -27.08 -3.37
N LYS A 118 -26.56 -26.31 -4.40
CA LYS A 118 -27.86 -26.35 -5.09
C LYS A 118 -27.75 -27.15 -6.38
#